data_AF-A0A8T4MDJ2-F1
#
_entry.id   AF-A0A8T4MDJ2-F1
#
_cell.length_a   1.000
_cell.length_b   1.000
_cell.length_c   1.000
_cell.angle_alpha   90.00
_cell.angle_beta   90.00
_cell.angle_gamma   90.00
#
_symmetry.space_group_name_H-M   'P 1'
#
loop_
_entity.id
_entity.type
_entity.pdbx_description
1 polymer ?
#
loop_
_entity_poly.entity_id
_entity_poly.type
_entity_poly.pdbx_seq_one_letter_code
_entity_poly.pdbx_strand_id
1 'polypeptide(L)'
;MEKKIELDIVIYPEGKGKDKVYSISSVQVPNVVTQGDTIEEAISRLREALELYFESVPYEKDNLIKITEDEQEGCNNPMISRIFL
;
A
#
# COMPACT_ATOMS: atom_id res chain seq x y z
N MET A 1 5.45 -20.39 8.26
CA MET A 1 5.86 -18.99 8.08
C MET A 1 4.68 -18.28 7.47
N GLU A 2 4.17 -17.24 8.13
CA GLU A 2 3.17 -16.36 7.50
C GLU A 2 3.86 -15.62 6.35
N LYS A 3 3.28 -15.71 5.16
CA LYS A 3 3.77 -14.98 3.98
C LYS A 3 3.47 -13.50 4.22
N LYS A 4 4.51 -12.69 4.38
CA LYS A 4 4.39 -11.24 4.53
C LYS A 4 4.42 -10.59 3.16
N ILE A 5 3.55 -9.62 2.94
CA ILE A 5 3.53 -8.85 1.69
C ILE A 5 4.07 -7.46 2.01
N GLU A 6 5.14 -7.08 1.32
CA GLU A 6 5.70 -5.75 1.38
C GLU A 6 5.13 -4.91 0.24
N LEU A 7 4.53 -3.77 0.58
CA LEU A 7 3.96 -2.83 -0.39
C LEU A 7 4.54 -1.46 -0.18
N ASP A 8 4.93 -0.83 -1.28
CA ASP A 8 5.33 0.56 -1.32
C ASP A 8 4.09 1.43 -1.50
N ILE A 9 3.97 2.47 -0.68
CA ILE A 9 2.81 3.37 -0.64
C ILE A 9 3.17 4.83 -0.90
N VAL A 10 2.46 5.44 -1.83
CA VAL A 10 2.60 6.87 -2.10
C VAL A 10 1.56 7.64 -1.31
N ILE A 11 1.97 8.72 -0.65
CA ILE A 11 1.11 9.56 0.19
C ILE A 11 1.08 10.96 -0.42
N TYR A 12 -0.13 11.46 -0.71
CA TYR A 12 -0.36 12.78 -1.25
C TYR A 12 -1.24 13.60 -0.30
N PRO A 13 -0.76 14.72 0.25
CA PRO A 13 -1.61 15.64 0.98
C PRO A 13 -2.48 16.43 -0.02
N GLU A 14 -3.78 16.41 0.20
CA GLU A 14 -4.77 17.15 -0.58
C GLU A 14 -5.47 18.18 0.29
N GLY A 15 -5.97 19.25 -0.33
CA GLY A 15 -6.67 20.33 0.39
C GLY A 15 -5.76 21.22 1.24
N LYS A 16 -6.38 22.11 2.03
CA LYS A 16 -5.69 23.08 2.90
C LYS A 16 -6.47 23.32 4.19
N GLY A 17 -5.76 23.63 5.28
CA GLY A 17 -6.38 24.01 6.54
C GLY A 17 -7.23 22.88 7.13
N LYS A 18 -8.52 23.15 7.36
CA LYS A 18 -9.48 22.17 7.90
C LYS A 18 -9.93 21.13 6.88
N ASP A 19 -9.73 21.40 5.59
CA ASP A 19 -10.08 20.50 4.49
C ASP A 19 -8.87 19.65 4.05
N LYS A 20 -7.81 19.60 4.87
CA LYS A 20 -6.61 18.82 4.55
C LYS A 20 -6.88 17.34 4.79
N VAL A 21 -6.66 16.53 3.78
CA VAL A 21 -6.73 15.06 3.85
C VAL A 21 -5.45 14.44 3.27
N TYR A 22 -5.21 13.17 3.57
CA TYR A 22 -4.10 12.39 3.02
C TYR A 22 -4.66 11.29 2.13
N SER A 23 -4.39 11.39 0.83
CA SER A 23 -4.63 10.31 -0.14
C SER A 23 -3.46 9.36 -0.16
N ILE A 24 -3.74 8.07 -0.20
CA ILE A 24 -2.72 7.03 -0.18
C ILE A 24 -3.05 5.90 -1.15
N SER A 25 -2.03 5.37 -1.82
CA SER A 25 -2.17 4.25 -2.76
C SER A 25 -0.95 3.35 -2.72
N SER A 26 -1.13 2.05 -2.95
CA SER A 26 -0.01 1.13 -3.19
C SER A 26 0.52 1.30 -4.62
N VAL A 27 1.83 1.26 -4.80
CA VAL A 27 2.47 1.26 -6.14
C VAL A 27 2.16 -0.04 -6.88
N GLN A 28 2.20 -1.16 -6.15
CA GLN A 28 1.94 -2.50 -6.67
C GLN A 28 0.46 -2.71 -6.99
N VAL A 29 -0.44 -2.06 -6.25
CA VAL A 29 -1.90 -2.12 -6.48
C VAL A 29 -2.45 -0.70 -6.67
N PRO A 30 -2.15 -0.05 -7.82
CA PRO A 30 -2.44 1.37 -8.03
C PRO A 30 -3.93 1.70 -8.07
N ASN A 31 -4.79 0.69 -8.26
CA ASN A 31 -6.23 0.83 -8.28
C ASN A 31 -6.86 0.89 -6.88
N VAL A 32 -6.09 0.62 -5.82
CA VAL A 32 -6.55 0.73 -4.43
C VAL A 32 -6.05 2.06 -3.86
N VAL A 33 -6.98 3.00 -3.71
CA VAL A 33 -6.73 4.34 -3.19
C VAL A 33 -7.67 4.60 -2.03
N THR A 34 -7.13 5.11 -0.92
CA THR A 34 -7.91 5.51 0.26
C THR A 34 -7.52 6.89 0.72
N GLN A 35 -8.36 7.49 1.58
CA GLN A 35 -8.14 8.81 2.17
C GLN A 35 -8.40 8.79 3.67
N GLY A 36 -7.70 9.64 4.42
CA GLY A 36 -7.90 9.86 5.85
C GLY A 36 -7.52 11.28 6.28
N ASP A 37 -8.03 11.71 7.44
CA ASP A 37 -7.72 13.03 8.01
C ASP A 37 -6.29 13.06 8.58
N THR A 38 -5.78 11.88 8.96
CA THR A 38 -4.37 11.65 9.33
C THR A 38 -3.71 10.62 8.42
N ILE A 39 -2.38 10.62 8.43
CA ILE A 39 -1.59 9.62 7.69
C ILE A 39 -1.89 8.21 8.21
N GLU A 40 -1.97 8.05 9.54
CA GLU A 40 -2.24 6.78 10.20
C GLU A 40 -3.62 6.23 9.82
N GLU A 41 -4.64 7.09 9.77
CA GLU A 41 -5.99 6.71 9.35
C GLU A 41 -6.01 6.27 7.88
N ALA A 42 -5.36 7.04 6.99
CA ALA A 42 -5.24 6.70 5.58
C ALA A 42 -4.56 5.34 5.40
N ILE A 43 -3.47 5.08 6.13
CA ILE A 43 -2.77 3.78 6.13
C ILE A 43 -3.67 2.65 6.63
N SER A 44 -4.40 2.85 7.74
CA SER A 44 -5.32 1.82 8.28
C SER A 44 -6.38 1.43 7.25
N ARG A 45 -7.02 2.43 6.64
CA ARG A 45 -8.03 2.22 5.58
C ARG A 45 -7.43 1.54 4.36
N LEU A 46 -6.19 1.90 3.98
CA LEU A 46 -5.50 1.25 2.86
C LEU A 46 -5.26 -0.23 3.12
N ARG A 47 -4.86 -0.60 4.35
CA ARG A 47 -4.67 -2.00 4.73
C ARG A 47 -5.96 -2.80 4.59
N GLU A 48 -7.05 -2.30 5.16
CA GLU A 48 -8.37 -2.94 5.04
C GLU A 48 -8.81 -3.07 3.58
N ALA A 49 -8.61 -2.03 2.76
CA ALA A 49 -8.96 -2.06 1.35
C ALA A 49 -8.12 -3.09 0.56
N LEU A 50 -6.83 -3.22 0.87
CA LEU A 50 -5.95 -4.21 0.26
C LEU A 50 -6.28 -5.63 0.70
N GLU A 51 -6.63 -5.85 1.98
CA GLU A 51 -7.10 -7.15 2.46
C GLU A 51 -8.35 -7.59 1.71
N LEU A 52 -9.37 -6.72 1.60
CA LEU A 52 -10.58 -6.98 0.83
C LEU A 52 -10.29 -7.20 -0.67
N TYR A 53 -9.35 -6.43 -1.23
CA TYR A 53 -8.91 -6.62 -2.61
C TYR A 53 -8.34 -8.02 -2.82
N PHE A 54 -7.40 -8.45 -1.99
CA PHE A 54 -6.77 -9.76 -2.11
C PHE A 54 -7.69 -10.93 -1.76
N GLU A 55 -8.71 -10.72 -0.93
CA GLU A 55 -9.79 -11.71 -0.76
C GLU A 55 -10.57 -11.91 -2.06
N SER A 56 -10.79 -10.85 -2.83
CA SER A 56 -11.49 -10.92 -4.12
C SER A 56 -10.63 -11.47 -5.27
N VAL A 57 -9.31 -11.23 -5.23
CA VAL A 57 -8.33 -11.64 -6.26
C VAL A 57 -7.08 -12.31 -5.65
N PRO A 58 -7.22 -13.53 -5.09
CA PRO A 58 -6.14 -14.18 -4.34
C PRO A 58 -4.88 -14.50 -5.18
N TYR A 59 -5.01 -14.65 -6.49
CA TYR A 59 -3.88 -14.91 -7.38
C TYR A 59 -2.93 -13.71 -7.51
N GLU A 60 -3.42 -12.48 -7.34
CA GLU A 60 -2.55 -11.29 -7.35
C GLU A 60 -1.71 -11.22 -6.08
N LYS A 61 -2.30 -11.61 -4.95
CA LYS A 61 -1.59 -11.77 -3.68
C LYS A 61 -0.41 -12.73 -3.83
N ASP A 62 -0.63 -13.88 -4.46
CA ASP A 62 0.40 -14.89 -4.69
C ASP A 62 1.52 -14.40 -5.63
N ASN A 63 1.19 -13.57 -6.63
CA ASN A 63 2.19 -13.00 -7.54
C ASN A 63 3.08 -11.97 -6.83
N LEU A 64 2.51 -11.16 -5.94
CA LEU A 64 3.27 -10.17 -5.17
C LEU A 64 4.24 -10.83 -4.19
N ILE A 65 3.82 -11.91 -3.53
CA ILE A 65 4.69 -12.70 -2.65
C ILE A 65 5.90 -13.24 -3.42
N LYS A 66 5.69 -13.77 -4.63
CA LYS A 66 6.78 -14.29 -5.47
C LYS A 66 7.79 -13.21 -5.85
N ILE A 67 7.31 -12.01 -6.21
CA ILE A 67 8.17 -10.88 -6.54
C ILE A 67 9.04 -10.48 -5.34
N THR A 68 8.50 -10.44 -4.12
CA THR A 68 9.29 -10.13 -2.91
C THR A 68 10.33 -11.20 -2.55
N GLU A 69 10.10 -12.46 -2.92
CA GLU A 69 11.08 -13.53 -2.74
C GLU A 69 12.23 -13.41 -3.75
N ASP A 70 11.95 -12.90 -4.96
CA ASP A 70 12.92 -12.75 -6.06
C ASP A 70 13.67 -11.39 -6.03
N GLU A 71 13.09 -10.31 -5.48
CA GLU A 71 13.65 -8.95 -5.50
C GLU A 71 14.65 -8.60 -4.37
N GLN A 72 15.13 -9.58 -3.59
CA GLN A 72 16.19 -9.30 -2.59
C GLN A 72 17.55 -8.88 -3.21
N GLU A 73 17.71 -8.96 -4.54
CA GLU A 73 18.86 -8.42 -5.26
C GLU A 73 18.56 -7.07 -5.93
N GLY A 74 18.54 -6.01 -5.10
CA GLY A 74 18.91 -4.66 -5.53
C GLY A 74 17.86 -3.85 -6.29
N CYS A 75 16.98 -3.17 -5.56
CA CYS A 75 16.24 -2.02 -6.13
C CYS A 75 16.40 -0.78 -5.24
N ASN A 76 17.17 0.20 -5.73
CA ASN A 76 17.23 1.56 -5.19
C ASN A 76 16.15 2.40 -5.86
N ASN A 77 14.91 2.37 -5.34
CA ASN A 77 13.86 3.31 -5.73
C ASN A 77 13.70 4.42 -4.68
N PRO A 78 13.39 5.67 -5.10
CA PRO A 78 13.28 6.82 -4.19
C PRO A 78 12.21 6.57 -3.12
N MET A 79 12.47 7.00 -1.88
CA MET A 79 11.69 6.65 -0.69
C MET A 79 10.19 6.90 -0.84
N ILE A 80 9.48 5.79 -0.95
CA ILE A 80 8.04 5.59 -0.82
C ILE A 80 7.90 4.81 0.50
N SER A 81 6.96 5.20 1.38
CA SER A 81 6.82 4.54 2.69
C SER A 81 6.44 3.06 2.49
N ARG A 82 6.74 2.18 3.45
CA ARG A 82 6.48 0.73 3.34
C ARG A 82 5.44 0.28 4.34
N ILE A 83 4.46 -0.50 3.89
CA ILE A 83 3.50 -1.19 4.76
C ILE A 83 3.63 -2.70 4.60
N PHE A 84 3.34 -3.40 5.69
CA PHE A 84 3.29 -4.86 5.75
C PHE A 84 1.85 -5.29 5.94
N LEU A 85 1.40 -6.23 5.12
CA LEU A 85 0.17 -7.00 5.30
C LEU A 85 0.51 -8.40 5.80
#